data_AF-A0A7W9LBG8-F1
#
_entry.id   AF-A0A7W9LBG8-F1
#
_cell.length_a   1.000
_cell.length_b   1.000
_cell.length_c   1.000
_cell.angle_alpha   90.00
_cell.angle_beta   90.00
_cell.angle_gamma   90.00
#
_symmetry.space_group_name_H-M   'P 1'
#
loop_
_entity.id
_entity.type
_entity.pdbx_description
1 polymer ?
#
loop_
_entity_poly.entity_id
_entity_poly.type
_entity_poly.pdbx_seq_one_letter_code
_entity_poly.pdbx_strand_id
1 'polypeptide(L)'
;MLAEFIRELIVEGTHEGLAAARARGQRLGRPPAMTAEQIRHARDLLTRPENTVSSIARLLGVSRSTIYKYVPDLATGRAAVEPPTARAELEAEADFAVQALFGGWCHVG
;
A
#
# COMPACT_ATOMS: atom_id res chain seq x y z
N MET A 1 51.84 -2.85 4.68
CA MET A 1 52.01 -2.81 3.20
C MET A 1 51.27 -3.96 2.53
N LEU A 2 51.51 -5.23 2.89
CA LEU A 2 50.84 -6.39 2.26
C LEU A 2 49.32 -6.44 2.47
N ALA A 3 48.82 -6.06 3.65
CA ALA A 3 47.39 -6.12 3.96
C ALA A 3 46.52 -5.23 3.04
N GLU A 4 47.01 -4.02 2.72
CA GLU A 4 46.31 -3.10 1.82
C GLU A 4 46.27 -3.64 0.40
N PHE A 5 47.38 -4.21 -0.08
CA PHE A 5 47.44 -4.84 -1.40
C PHE A 5 46.46 -6.01 -1.54
N ILE A 6 46.36 -6.88 -0.53
CA ILE A 6 45.39 -7.99 -0.53
C ILE A 6 43.95 -7.46 -0.48
N ARG A 7 43.69 -6.40 0.30
CA ARG A 7 42.37 -5.76 0.34
C ARG A 7 41.97 -5.22 -1.03
N GLU A 8 42.87 -4.55 -1.73
CA GLU A 8 42.64 -4.04 -3.08
C GLU A 8 42.30 -5.17 -4.06
N LEU A 9 43.04 -6.28 -4.03
CA LEU A 9 42.73 -7.45 -4.87
C LEU A 9 41.33 -8.03 -4.61
N ILE A 10 40.89 -8.10 -3.35
CA ILE A 10 39.55 -8.60 -2.99
C ILE A 10 38.45 -7.65 -3.48
N VAL A 11 38.68 -6.34 -3.34
CA VAL A 11 37.76 -5.31 -3.81
C VAL A 11 37.60 -5.40 -5.33
N GLU A 12 38.71 -5.48 -6.07
CA GLU A 12 38.69 -5.61 -7.52
C GLU A 12 37.93 -6.86 -7.97
N GLY A 13 38.24 -8.03 -7.39
CA GLY A 13 37.52 -9.27 -7.72
C GLY A 13 36.02 -9.20 -7.39
N THR A 14 35.63 -8.45 -6.35
CA THR A 14 34.21 -8.19 -6.05
C THR A 14 33.55 -7.33 -7.13
N HIS A 15 34.23 -6.29 -7.61
CA HIS A 15 33.75 -5.43 -8.68
C HIS A 15 33.58 -6.20 -9.99
N GLU A 16 34.57 -7.02 -10.37
CA GLU A 16 34.51 -7.91 -11.53
C GLU A 16 33.32 -8.88 -11.43
N GLY A 17 33.14 -9.53 -10.28
CA GLY A 17 32.03 -10.44 -10.04
C GLY A 17 30.66 -9.75 -10.16
N LEU A 18 30.53 -8.55 -9.59
CA LEU A 18 29.32 -7.74 -9.71
C LEU A 18 29.06 -7.30 -11.16
N ALA A 19 30.09 -6.92 -11.90
CA ALA A 19 30.00 -6.55 -13.31
C ALA A 19 29.53 -7.75 -14.16
N ALA A 20 30.11 -8.93 -13.94
CA ALA A 20 29.70 -10.16 -14.61
C ALA A 20 28.25 -10.54 -14.27
N ALA A 21 27.81 -10.40 -13.02
CA ALA A 21 26.42 -10.63 -12.63
C ALA A 21 25.45 -9.66 -13.31
N ARG A 22 25.80 -8.37 -13.40
CA ARG A 22 25.01 -7.37 -14.15
C ARG A 22 24.93 -7.71 -15.63
N ALA A 23 26.04 -8.12 -16.25
CA ALA A 23 26.07 -8.51 -17.66
C ALA A 23 25.16 -9.71 -17.96
N ARG A 24 25.02 -10.65 -17.00
CA ARG A 24 24.06 -11.76 -17.08
C ARG A 24 22.61 -11.36 -16.80
N GLY A 25 22.34 -10.09 -16.46
CA GLY A 25 20.99 -9.63 -16.08
C GLY A 25 20.53 -10.11 -14.70
N GLN A 26 21.46 -10.55 -13.84
CA GLN A 26 21.11 -11.00 -12.49
C GLN A 26 20.66 -9.82 -11.64
N ARG A 27 19.50 -9.96 -10.97
CA ARG A 27 19.02 -8.94 -10.03
C ARG A 27 19.90 -8.91 -8.79
N LEU A 28 20.72 -7.88 -8.67
CA LEU A 28 21.53 -7.63 -7.48
C LEU A 28 20.72 -6.93 -6.39
N GLY A 29 21.07 -7.18 -5.12
CA GLY A 29 20.46 -6.52 -3.97
C GLY A 29 19.15 -7.14 -3.47
N ARG A 30 18.48 -6.41 -2.56
CA ARG A 30 17.26 -6.88 -1.89
C ARG A 30 16.10 -7.04 -2.89
N PRO A 31 15.30 -8.11 -2.82
CA PRO A 31 14.10 -8.25 -3.63
C PRO A 31 13.12 -7.09 -3.44
N PRO A 32 12.29 -6.77 -4.46
CA PRO A 32 11.16 -5.86 -4.30
C PRO A 32 10.26 -6.31 -3.15
N ALA A 33 9.72 -5.33 -2.42
CA ALA A 33 8.83 -5.58 -1.29
C ALA A 33 7.40 -5.97 -1.70
N MET A 34 7.03 -5.69 -2.96
CA MET A 34 5.74 -6.06 -3.54
C MET A 34 5.95 -6.62 -4.95
N THR A 35 5.16 -7.63 -5.32
CA THR A 35 5.06 -8.14 -6.68
C THR A 35 4.14 -7.25 -7.54
N ALA A 36 4.22 -7.36 -8.87
CA ALA A 36 3.32 -6.65 -9.77
C ALA A 36 1.84 -6.99 -9.52
N GLU A 37 1.56 -8.24 -9.15
CA GLU A 37 0.21 -8.69 -8.78
C GLU A 37 -0.28 -8.07 -7.49
N GLN A 38 0.59 -7.99 -6.46
CA GLN A 38 0.26 -7.31 -5.21
C GLN A 38 0.00 -5.82 -5.42
N ILE A 39 0.73 -5.17 -6.33
CA ILE A 39 0.51 -3.75 -6.67
C ILE A 39 -0.85 -3.57 -7.35
N ARG A 40 -1.18 -4.43 -8.31
CA ARG A 40 -2.51 -4.42 -8.96
C ARG A 40 -3.62 -4.65 -7.93
N HIS A 41 -3.47 -5.66 -7.08
CA HIS A 41 -4.45 -5.97 -6.05
C HIS A 41 -4.61 -4.82 -5.05
N ALA A 42 -3.51 -4.18 -4.64
CA ALA A 42 -3.56 -2.99 -3.80
C ALA A 42 -4.35 -1.86 -4.47
N ARG A 43 -4.12 -1.59 -5.76
CA ARG A 43 -4.87 -0.57 -6.53
C ARG A 43 -6.36 -0.89 -6.60
N ASP A 44 -6.72 -2.14 -6.88
CA ASP A 44 -8.12 -2.57 -6.95
C ASP A 44 -8.84 -2.45 -5.59
N LEU A 45 -8.13 -2.73 -4.49
CA LEU A 45 -8.70 -2.56 -3.15
C LEU A 45 -8.88 -1.08 -2.79
N LEU A 46 -7.99 -0.20 -3.26
CA LEU A 46 -8.05 1.25 -3.03
C LEU A 46 -9.19 1.93 -3.79
N THR A 47 -9.76 1.31 -4.83
CA THR A 47 -10.94 1.88 -5.52
C THR A 47 -12.20 1.81 -4.67
N ARG A 48 -12.17 1.01 -3.59
CA ARG A 48 -13.32 0.81 -2.72
C ARG A 48 -13.20 1.71 -1.48
N PRO A 49 -14.17 2.59 -1.21
CA PRO A 49 -14.08 3.60 -0.15
C PRO A 49 -14.02 3.01 1.27
N GLU A 50 -14.50 1.79 1.47
CA GLU A 50 -14.47 1.08 2.75
C GLU A 50 -13.07 0.58 3.15
N ASN A 51 -12.15 0.48 2.18
CA ASN A 51 -10.81 -0.02 2.45
C ASN A 51 -9.84 1.11 2.83
N THR A 52 -9.18 0.94 3.97
CA THR A 52 -8.12 1.86 4.41
C THR A 52 -6.76 1.37 3.94
N VAL A 53 -5.83 2.29 3.71
CA VAL A 53 -4.41 1.94 3.44
C VAL A 53 -3.84 1.04 4.56
N SER A 54 -4.28 1.25 5.80
CA SER A 54 -3.88 0.43 6.95
C SER A 54 -4.41 -1.02 6.88
N SER A 55 -5.67 -1.22 6.48
CA SER A 55 -6.25 -2.57 6.33
C SER A 55 -5.60 -3.31 5.15
N ILE A 56 -5.40 -2.63 4.03
CA ILE A 56 -4.74 -3.19 2.84
C ILE A 56 -3.28 -3.58 3.15
N ALA A 57 -2.54 -2.71 3.85
CA ALA A 57 -1.17 -2.99 4.24
C ALA A 57 -1.07 -4.26 5.12
N ARG A 58 -1.98 -4.41 6.08
CA ARG A 58 -2.07 -5.63 6.92
C ARG A 58 -2.41 -6.87 6.10
N LEU A 59 -3.38 -6.76 5.19
CA LEU A 59 -3.79 -7.85 4.31
C LEU A 59 -2.64 -8.33 3.41
N LEU A 60 -1.85 -7.40 2.88
CA LEU A 60 -0.72 -7.69 2.00
C LEU A 60 0.59 -8.01 2.74
N GLY A 61 0.61 -7.92 4.07
CA GLY A 61 1.80 -8.17 4.88
C GLY A 61 2.92 -7.15 4.69
N VAL A 62 2.61 -5.91 4.31
CA VAL A 62 3.58 -4.85 4.06
C VAL A 62 3.32 -3.62 4.93
N SER A 63 4.29 -2.70 5.02
CA SER A 63 4.09 -1.44 5.74
C SER A 63 3.23 -0.47 4.91
N ARG A 64 2.55 0.47 5.58
CA ARG A 64 1.85 1.59 4.90
C ARG A 64 2.81 2.39 4.01
N SER A 65 4.05 2.61 4.47
CA SER A 65 5.09 3.27 3.68
C SER A 65 5.44 2.52 2.40
N THR A 66 5.36 1.18 2.42
CA THR A 66 5.54 0.36 1.22
C THR A 66 4.40 0.60 0.24
N ILE A 67 3.15 0.63 0.69
CA ILE A 67 2.01 0.95 -0.19
C ILE A 67 2.19 2.32 -0.86
N TYR A 68 2.48 3.38 -0.10
CA TYR A 68 2.72 4.72 -0.68
C TYR A 68 3.89 4.76 -1.66
N LYS A 69 4.93 3.96 -1.45
CA LYS A 69 6.08 3.86 -2.36
C LYS A 69 5.70 3.24 -3.71
N TYR A 70 4.83 2.23 -3.72
CA TYR A 70 4.45 1.51 -4.94
C TYR A 70 3.16 2.05 -5.59
N VAL A 71 2.38 2.87 -4.88
CA VAL A 71 1.17 3.53 -5.36
C VAL A 71 1.30 5.06 -5.14
N PRO A 72 2.09 5.76 -5.99
CA PRO A 72 2.41 7.17 -5.80
C PRO A 72 1.20 8.10 -5.93
N ASP A 73 0.14 7.67 -6.62
CA ASP A 73 -1.11 8.43 -6.78
C ASP A 73 -1.74 8.79 -5.43
N LEU A 74 -1.51 7.96 -4.39
CA LEU A 74 -1.92 8.23 -3.01
C LEU A 74 -1.08 9.31 -2.32
N ALA A 75 0.18 9.49 -2.72
CA ALA A 75 1.08 10.47 -2.11
C ALA A 75 0.89 11.87 -2.72
N THR A 76 0.55 11.94 -4.01
CA THR A 76 0.31 13.19 -4.73
C THR A 76 -1.10 13.77 -4.46
N GLY A 77 -2.07 12.93 -4.08
CA GLY A 77 -3.45 13.32 -3.84
C GLY A 77 -3.79 13.61 -2.36
N ARG A 78 -3.53 14.83 -1.88
CA ARG A 78 -4.29 15.42 -0.74
C ARG A 78 -5.71 15.87 -1.13
N ALA A 79 -6.27 15.42 -2.26
CA ALA A 79 -7.42 16.09 -2.87
C ALA A 79 -8.76 15.31 -2.90
N ALA A 80 -8.85 14.02 -2.57
CA ALA A 80 -10.14 13.32 -2.70
C ALA A 80 -10.29 12.04 -1.86
N VAL A 81 -9.91 12.06 -0.58
CA VAL A 81 -10.40 11.03 0.37
C VAL A 81 -11.18 11.76 1.45
N GLU A 82 -12.45 12.04 1.15
CA GLU A 82 -13.46 12.27 2.19
C GLU A 82 -13.41 11.08 3.16
N PRO A 83 -13.20 11.31 4.47
CA PRO A 83 -13.15 10.22 5.43
C PRO A 83 -14.48 9.45 5.42
N PRO A 84 -14.45 8.10 5.43
CA PRO A 84 -15.63 7.25 5.30
C PRO A 84 -16.65 7.40 6.45
N THR A 85 -16.33 8.16 7.49
CA THR A 85 -17.24 8.45 8.61
C THR A 85 -18.36 9.42 8.24
N ALA A 86 -18.18 10.29 7.24
CA ALA A 86 -19.19 11.30 6.90
C ALA A 86 -20.42 10.75 6.15
N ARG A 87 -20.28 9.62 5.43
CA ARG A 87 -21.40 8.99 4.68
C ARG A 87 -22.21 7.99 5.50
N ALA A 88 -21.56 7.27 6.42
CA ALA A 88 -22.24 6.31 7.30
C ALA A 88 -23.17 7.00 8.31
N GLU A 89 -22.84 8.23 8.73
CA GLU A 89 -23.69 9.02 9.64
C GLU A 89 -24.98 9.49 8.92
N LEU A 90 -24.87 9.91 7.65
CA LEU A 90 -26.01 10.38 6.85
C LEU A 90 -26.95 9.25 6.42
N GLU A 91 -26.44 8.05 6.15
CA GLU A 91 -27.29 6.88 5.84
C GLU A 91 -28.07 6.41 7.06
N ALA A 92 -27.48 6.46 8.27
CA ALA A 92 -28.19 6.16 9.51
C ALA A 92 -29.25 7.22 9.87
N GLU A 93 -28.97 8.50 9.58
CA GLU A 93 -29.93 9.60 9.78
C GLU A 93 -31.09 9.54 8.77
N ALA A 94 -30.80 9.16 7.52
CA ALA A 94 -31.80 8.98 6.48
C ALA A 94 -32.71 7.77 6.73
N ASP A 95 -32.18 6.65 7.23
CA ASP A 95 -32.98 5.46 7.58
C ASP A 95 -33.92 5.74 8.77
N PHE A 96 -33.45 6.53 9.75
CA PHE A 96 -34.27 7.02 10.87
C PHE A 96 -35.38 7.99 10.40
N ALA A 97 -35.07 8.90 9.48
CA ALA A 97 -36.04 9.84 8.90
C ALA A 97 -37.08 9.14 8.02
N VAL A 98 -36.68 8.14 7.23
CA VAL A 98 -37.59 7.31 6.44
C VAL A 98 -38.48 6.47 7.35
N GLN A 99 -37.94 5.89 8.44
CA GLN A 99 -38.75 5.19 9.45
C GLN A 99 -39.71 6.13 10.19
N ALA A 100 -39.33 7.39 10.45
CA ALA A 100 -40.23 8.39 11.03
C ALA A 100 -41.34 8.84 10.05
N LEU A 101 -41.09 8.83 8.75
CA LEU A 101 -42.06 9.21 7.71
C LEU A 101 -42.99 8.06 7.28
N PHE A 102 -42.52 6.81 7.32
CA PHE A 102 -43.33 5.61 7.01
C PHE A 102 -43.97 4.96 8.25
N GLY A 103 -43.49 5.28 9.46
CA GLY A 103 -43.89 4.68 10.73
C GLY A 103 -44.81 5.54 11.60
N GLY A 104 -45.77 6.24 10.99
CA GLY A 104 -46.85 6.89 11.73
C GLY A 104 -47.63 5.87 12.56
N TRP A 105 -47.29 5.76 13.86
CA TRP A 105 -48.09 5.18 14.94
C TRP A 105 -48.74 3.80 14.71
N CYS A 106 -48.20 2.77 15.37
CA CYS A 106 -48.98 1.64 15.87
C CYS A 106 -48.70 1.46 17.38
N HIS A 107 -49.48 2.22 18.17
CA HIS A 107 -49.97 1.92 19.53
C HIS A 107 -49.01 1.76 20.73
N VAL A 108 -49.15 2.73 21.65
CA VAL A 108 -49.51 2.57 23.08
C VAL A 108 -49.11 1.25 23.75
N GLY A 109 -48.25 1.35 24.77
CA GLY A 109 -47.95 0.31 25.75
C GLY A 109 -46.73 0.64 26.57
#